data_AF-A0A453T6M7-F1
#
_entry.id   AF-A0A453T6M7-F1
#
_cell.length_a   1.000
_cell.length_b   1.000
_cell.length_c   1.000
_cell.angle_alpha   90.00
_cell.angle_beta   90.00
_cell.angle_gamma   90.00
#
_symmetry.space_group_name_H-M   'P 1'
#
loop_
_entity.id
_entity.type
_entity.pdbx_description
1 polymer ?
#
loop_
_entity_poly.entity_id
_entity_poly.type
_entity_poly.pdbx_seq_one_letter_code
_entity_poly.pdbx_strand_id
1 'polypeptide(L)'
;MVKDKTGLTPAQLAADKNHRQVAFFLDNARRVHDSGCNGNPTFAKLSKVGLAPLLWCIAVVLLATYIHSVIAGQYNMSMTPAFGLFAWSGVFVATAGLVMFYKCSRKDPGYISANTRDSHNQRDDEPLLKMELDNPALLTGNWSQLCITCKIVRPVRSKHCSTCDRCVEQFDHHCPWVSNCVGKGL
;
A
#
# COMPACT_ATOMS: atom_id res chain seq x y z
N MET A 1 -19.24 22.82 -0.54
CA MET A 1 -17.98 23.44 -0.04
C MET A 1 -18.36 24.66 0.79
N VAL A 2 -18.14 24.61 2.11
CA VAL A 2 -18.50 25.71 3.03
C VAL A 2 -17.49 26.85 2.85
N LYS A 3 -18.00 28.06 2.59
CA LYS A 3 -17.24 29.29 2.48
C LYS A 3 -17.84 30.31 3.46
N ASP A 4 -17.02 31.23 3.94
CA ASP A 4 -17.51 32.34 4.73
C ASP A 4 -18.23 33.39 3.84
N LYS A 5 -18.66 34.51 4.44
CA LYS A 5 -19.29 35.61 3.72
C LYS A 5 -18.35 36.33 2.75
N THR A 6 -17.04 36.14 2.89
CA THR A 6 -16.01 36.70 1.99
C THR A 6 -15.62 35.75 0.86
N GLY A 7 -16.18 34.53 0.84
CA GLY A 7 -15.91 33.50 -0.16
C GLY A 7 -14.65 32.67 0.14
N LEU A 8 -14.02 32.87 1.28
CA LEU A 8 -12.84 32.13 1.74
C LEU A 8 -13.25 30.80 2.37
N THR A 9 -12.44 29.78 2.10
CA THR A 9 -12.54 28.47 2.77
C THR A 9 -11.89 28.51 4.15
N PRO A 10 -12.25 27.59 5.07
CA PRO A 10 -11.56 27.46 6.34
C PRO A 10 -10.03 27.35 6.20
N ALA A 11 -9.53 26.61 5.20
CA ALA A 11 -8.10 26.49 4.93
C ALA A 11 -7.46 27.81 4.47
N GLN A 12 -8.15 28.57 3.61
CA GLN A 12 -7.68 29.88 3.15
C GLN A 12 -7.70 30.92 4.28
N LEU A 13 -8.74 30.89 5.12
CA LEU A 13 -8.85 31.78 6.28
C LEU A 13 -7.73 31.49 7.29
N ALA A 14 -7.44 30.22 7.54
CA ALA A 14 -6.31 29.82 8.37
C ALA A 14 -4.96 30.28 7.78
N ALA A 15 -4.78 30.19 6.46
CA ALA A 15 -3.55 30.65 5.80
C ALA A 15 -3.40 32.18 5.87
N ASP A 16 -4.49 32.91 5.67
CA ASP A 16 -4.56 34.38 5.74
C ASP A 16 -4.20 34.90 7.14
N LYS A 17 -4.66 34.19 8.18
CA LYS A 17 -4.33 34.47 9.59
C LYS A 17 -2.97 33.93 10.02
N ASN A 18 -2.10 33.55 9.08
CA ASN A 18 -0.77 32.97 9.33
C ASN A 18 -0.77 31.65 10.11
N HIS A 19 -1.92 30.98 10.24
CA HIS A 19 -2.02 29.62 10.79
C HIS A 19 -1.74 28.58 9.70
N ARG A 20 -0.53 28.61 9.14
CA ARG A 20 -0.11 27.74 8.01
C ARG A 20 -0.31 26.24 8.28
N GLN A 21 -0.09 25.80 9.51
CA GLN A 21 -0.27 24.41 9.92
C GLN A 21 -1.74 23.97 9.91
N VAL A 22 -2.62 24.82 10.44
CA VAL A 22 -4.07 24.61 10.43
C VAL A 22 -4.60 24.63 8.99
N ALA A 23 -4.10 25.55 8.16
CA ALA A 23 -4.42 25.60 6.75
C ALA A 23 -4.06 24.30 6.02
N PHE A 24 -2.86 23.77 6.27
CA PHE A 24 -2.41 22.49 5.72
C PHE A 24 -3.30 21.33 6.17
N PHE A 25 -3.63 21.25 7.46
CA PHE A 25 -4.51 20.21 7.99
C PHE A 25 -5.91 20.25 7.35
N LEU A 26 -6.53 21.44 7.28
CA LEU A 26 -7.84 21.65 6.68
C LEU A 26 -7.85 21.34 5.18
N ASP A 27 -6.77 21.68 4.47
CA ASP A 27 -6.62 21.35 3.06
C ASP A 27 -6.51 19.83 2.84
N ASN A 28 -5.77 19.15 3.71
CA ASN A 28 -5.60 17.70 3.64
C ASN A 28 -6.90 16.95 3.98
N ALA A 29 -7.65 17.41 4.99
CA ALA A 29 -8.96 16.87 5.36
C ALA A 29 -9.97 17.02 4.21
N ARG A 30 -9.99 18.19 3.56
CA ARG A 30 -10.78 18.43 2.36
C ARG A 30 -10.40 17.49 1.22
N ARG A 31 -9.11 17.32 0.91
CA ARG A 31 -8.66 16.41 -0.15
C ARG A 31 -9.14 14.97 0.09
N VAL A 32 -9.09 14.49 1.34
CA VAL A 32 -9.63 13.18 1.69
C VAL A 32 -11.13 13.11 1.44
N HIS A 33 -11.88 14.11 1.88
CA HIS A 33 -13.33 14.18 1.68
C HIS A 33 -13.73 14.24 0.19
N ASP A 34 -13.04 15.08 -0.60
CA ASP A 34 -13.28 15.22 -2.04
C ASP A 34 -12.86 13.96 -2.81
N SER A 35 -11.78 13.29 -2.40
CA SER A 35 -11.36 12.01 -3.00
C SER A 35 -12.37 10.89 -2.80
N GLY A 36 -13.13 10.92 -1.70
CA GLY A 36 -14.26 10.03 -1.47
C GLY A 36 -15.45 10.28 -2.41
N CYS A 37 -15.60 11.51 -2.91
CA CYS A 37 -16.71 11.89 -3.79
C CYS A 37 -16.37 11.83 -5.30
N ASN A 38 -15.09 11.89 -5.69
CA ASN A 38 -14.69 12.16 -7.08
C ASN A 38 -13.82 11.07 -7.75
N GLY A 39 -13.74 9.87 -7.18
CA GLY A 39 -13.01 8.76 -7.80
C GLY A 39 -13.75 8.24 -9.03
N ASN A 40 -13.22 8.44 -10.25
CA ASN A 40 -13.69 7.75 -11.44
C ASN A 40 -13.66 6.22 -11.16
N PRO A 41 -14.82 5.54 -11.07
CA PRO A 41 -14.91 4.22 -10.46
C PRO A 41 -14.17 3.13 -11.25
N THR A 42 -13.86 3.37 -12.52
CA THR A 42 -13.20 2.43 -13.43
C THR A 42 -11.68 2.41 -13.26
N PHE A 43 -11.00 3.56 -13.26
CA PHE A 43 -9.54 3.63 -13.09
C PHE A 43 -9.09 3.26 -11.66
N ALA A 44 -9.86 3.67 -10.65
CA ALA A 44 -9.63 3.28 -9.26
C ALA A 44 -9.91 1.79 -9.01
N LYS A 45 -10.78 1.15 -9.81
CA LYS A 45 -10.96 -0.31 -9.79
C LYS A 45 -9.77 -1.02 -10.39
N LEU A 46 -9.27 -0.58 -11.55
CA LEU A 46 -8.17 -1.23 -12.25
C LEU A 46 -6.87 -1.19 -11.43
N SER A 47 -6.57 -0.08 -10.75
CA SER A 47 -5.42 0.02 -9.84
C SER A 47 -5.55 -0.82 -8.57
N LYS A 48 -6.78 -1.23 -8.20
CA LYS A 48 -7.05 -2.18 -7.11
C LYS A 48 -6.96 -3.64 -7.56
N VAL A 49 -6.95 -3.93 -8.86
CA VAL A 49 -6.77 -5.30 -9.36
C VAL A 49 -5.30 -5.68 -9.23
N GLY A 50 -5.01 -6.52 -8.25
CA GLY A 50 -3.69 -7.10 -8.13
C GLY A 50 -3.35 -7.99 -9.33
N LEU A 51 -2.24 -7.70 -10.02
CA LEU A 51 -1.74 -8.51 -11.15
C LEU A 51 -1.03 -9.78 -10.69
N ALA A 52 -0.67 -9.90 -9.41
CA ALA A 52 0.14 -11.00 -8.92
C ALA A 52 -0.52 -12.38 -9.05
N PRO A 53 -1.82 -12.57 -8.75
CA PRO A 53 -2.48 -13.85 -8.99
C PRO A 53 -2.45 -14.25 -10.46
N LEU A 54 -2.67 -13.28 -11.37
CA LEU A 54 -2.64 -13.53 -12.81
C LEU A 54 -1.23 -13.93 -13.28
N LEU A 55 -0.20 -13.16 -12.88
CA LEU A 55 1.19 -13.46 -13.22
C LEU A 55 1.64 -14.80 -12.64
N TRP A 56 1.22 -15.13 -11.41
CA TRP A 56 1.50 -16.42 -10.78
C TRP A 56 0.85 -17.57 -11.56
N CYS A 57 -0.42 -17.44 -11.94
CA CYS A 57 -1.11 -18.42 -12.78
C CYS A 57 -0.41 -18.61 -14.14
N ILE A 58 -0.04 -17.52 -14.81
CA ILE A 58 0.68 -17.57 -16.08
C ILE A 58 2.02 -18.30 -15.91
N ALA A 59 2.80 -17.96 -14.89
CA ALA A 59 4.09 -18.59 -14.62
C ALA A 59 3.96 -20.10 -14.32
N VAL A 60 2.93 -20.51 -13.57
CA VAL A 60 2.63 -21.93 -13.29
C VAL A 60 2.26 -22.67 -14.57
N VAL A 61 1.40 -22.10 -15.42
CA VAL A 61 1.02 -22.70 -16.70
C VAL A 61 2.24 -22.85 -17.61
N LEU A 62 3.07 -21.81 -17.73
CA LEU A 62 4.31 -21.86 -18.52
C LEU A 62 5.25 -22.95 -18.00
N LEU A 63 5.45 -23.04 -16.68
CA LEU A 63 6.26 -24.08 -16.08
C LEU A 63 5.70 -25.48 -16.34
N ALA A 64 4.38 -25.67 -16.22
CA ALA A 64 3.73 -26.94 -16.50
C ALA A 64 3.89 -27.34 -17.98
N THR A 65 3.71 -26.40 -18.92
CA THR A 65 3.91 -26.64 -20.35
C THR A 65 5.37 -26.96 -20.69
N TYR A 66 6.32 -26.31 -20.05
CA TYR A 66 7.76 -26.61 -20.17
C TYR A 66 8.07 -28.02 -19.68
N ILE A 67 7.59 -28.41 -18.50
CA ILE A 67 7.80 -29.76 -17.95
C ILE A 67 7.19 -30.81 -18.90
N HIS A 68 5.97 -30.59 -19.37
CA HIS A 68 5.31 -31.53 -20.27
C HIS A 68 6.03 -31.66 -21.62
N SER A 69 6.41 -30.56 -22.25
CA SER A 69 7.03 -30.59 -23.58
C SER A 69 8.48 -31.05 -23.56
N VAL A 70 9.28 -30.55 -22.60
CA VAL A 70 10.74 -30.76 -22.58
C VAL A 70 11.11 -32.00 -21.77
N ILE A 71 10.58 -32.15 -20.55
CA ILE A 71 10.95 -33.26 -19.68
C ILE A 71 10.29 -34.56 -20.14
N ALA A 72 9.00 -34.56 -20.46
CA ALA A 72 8.36 -35.77 -21.00
C ALA A 72 8.94 -36.17 -22.38
N GLY A 73 9.31 -35.18 -23.21
CA GLY A 73 10.00 -35.42 -24.47
C GLY A 73 11.37 -36.09 -24.31
N GLN A 74 12.13 -35.72 -23.28
CA GLN A 74 13.42 -36.34 -22.94
C GLN A 74 13.31 -37.81 -22.51
N TYR A 75 12.19 -38.22 -21.90
CA TYR A 75 11.97 -39.63 -21.55
C TYR A 75 11.60 -40.49 -22.77
N ASN A 76 10.92 -39.89 -23.75
CA ASN A 76 10.50 -40.57 -24.97
C ASN A 76 11.61 -40.69 -26.01
N MET A 77 12.58 -39.78 -25.98
CA MET A 77 13.68 -39.71 -26.93
C MET A 77 14.97 -39.79 -26.12
N SER A 78 15.78 -40.84 -26.29
CA SER A 78 16.96 -41.13 -25.47
C SER A 78 18.05 -40.05 -25.56
N MET A 79 17.83 -38.91 -24.91
CA MET A 79 18.68 -37.73 -24.91
C MET A 79 19.88 -37.88 -24.00
N THR A 80 20.91 -37.06 -24.22
CA THR A 80 22.11 -37.06 -23.39
C THR A 80 21.81 -36.61 -21.95
N PRO A 81 22.45 -37.20 -20.92
CA PRO A 81 22.23 -36.81 -19.52
C PRO A 81 22.51 -35.33 -19.23
N ALA A 82 23.46 -34.71 -19.95
CA ALA A 82 23.77 -33.30 -19.82
C ALA A 82 22.58 -32.38 -20.17
N PHE A 83 21.81 -32.73 -21.21
CA PHE A 83 20.60 -32.02 -21.58
C PHE A 83 19.51 -32.17 -20.51
N GLY A 84 19.40 -33.35 -19.90
CA GLY A 84 18.53 -33.60 -18.74
C GLY A 84 18.86 -32.69 -17.56
N LEU A 85 20.13 -32.63 -17.15
CA LEU A 85 20.59 -31.78 -16.05
C LEU A 85 20.31 -30.29 -16.30
N PHE A 86 20.54 -29.81 -17.53
CA PHE A 86 20.25 -28.43 -17.90
C PHE A 86 18.73 -28.13 -17.87
N ALA A 87 17.89 -29.05 -18.34
CA ALA A 87 16.45 -28.86 -18.30
C ALA A 87 15.91 -28.81 -16.85
N TRP A 88 16.40 -29.70 -15.98
CA TRP A 88 16.03 -29.71 -14.56
C TRP A 88 16.54 -28.48 -13.79
N SER A 89 17.71 -27.92 -14.14
CA SER A 89 18.17 -26.68 -13.53
C SER A 89 17.26 -25.50 -13.87
N GLY A 90 16.71 -25.46 -15.09
CA GLY A 90 15.67 -24.51 -15.48
C GLY A 90 14.40 -24.62 -14.63
N VAL A 91 13.92 -25.85 -14.40
CA VAL A 91 12.78 -26.10 -13.49
C VAL A 91 13.08 -25.60 -12.08
N PHE A 92 14.28 -25.88 -11.57
CA PHE A 92 14.68 -25.46 -10.22
C PHE A 92 14.71 -23.92 -10.08
N VAL A 93 15.30 -23.22 -11.05
CA VAL A 93 15.36 -21.75 -11.04
C VAL A 93 13.96 -21.15 -11.16
N ALA A 94 13.12 -21.67 -12.06
CA ALA A 94 11.76 -21.19 -12.26
C ALA A 94 10.87 -21.41 -11.03
N THR A 95 10.97 -22.59 -10.40
CA THR A 95 10.23 -22.90 -9.16
C THR A 95 10.70 -22.02 -8.00
N ALA A 96 12.02 -21.83 -7.83
CA ALA A 96 12.56 -20.92 -6.82
C ALA A 96 12.08 -19.47 -7.05
N GLY A 97 12.08 -19.00 -8.30
CA GLY A 97 11.54 -17.69 -8.68
C GLY A 97 10.05 -17.55 -8.34
N LEU A 98 9.24 -18.58 -8.63
CA LEU A 98 7.80 -18.59 -8.31
C LEU A 98 7.55 -18.52 -6.80
N VAL A 99 8.34 -19.25 -6.01
CA VAL A 99 8.28 -19.22 -4.54
C VAL A 99 8.64 -17.82 -4.02
N MET A 100 9.71 -17.21 -4.53
CA MET A 100 10.11 -15.86 -4.15
C MET A 100 9.04 -14.83 -4.51
N PHE A 101 8.48 -14.89 -5.72
CA PHE A 101 7.39 -14.02 -6.16
C PHE A 101 6.17 -14.13 -5.24
N TYR A 102 5.77 -15.36 -4.91
CA TYR A 102 4.67 -15.62 -3.97
C TYR A 102 4.94 -15.03 -2.59
N LYS A 103 6.18 -15.17 -2.07
CA LYS A 103 6.58 -14.58 -0.79
C LYS A 103 6.50 -13.04 -0.85
N CYS A 104 7.04 -12.41 -1.88
CA CYS A 104 6.96 -10.94 -2.03
C CYS A 104 5.51 -10.45 -2.12
N SER A 105 4.64 -11.20 -2.80
CA SER A 105 3.23 -10.83 -2.97
C SER A 105 2.42 -10.92 -1.67
N ARG A 106 2.81 -11.79 -0.72
CA ARG A 106 2.04 -12.03 0.52
C ARG A 106 2.68 -11.52 1.80
N LYS A 107 3.94 -11.11 1.77
CA LYS A 107 4.66 -10.66 2.95
C LYS A 107 4.06 -9.36 3.47
N ASP A 108 3.96 -9.22 4.79
CA ASP A 108 3.51 -7.97 5.39
C ASP A 108 4.54 -6.86 5.08
N PRO A 109 4.15 -5.77 4.39
CA PRO A 109 5.06 -4.67 4.06
C PRO A 109 5.44 -3.81 5.28
N GLY A 110 4.88 -4.10 6.45
CA GLY A 110 5.00 -3.30 7.67
C GLY A 110 3.76 -2.44 7.89
N TYR A 111 2.57 -3.03 7.81
CA TYR A 111 1.33 -2.32 8.08
C TYR A 111 1.30 -1.81 9.54
N ILE A 112 0.95 -0.55 9.71
CA ILE A 112 0.81 0.07 11.03
C ILE A 112 -0.63 -0.12 11.49
N SER A 113 -0.82 -0.74 12.66
CA SER A 113 -2.14 -0.94 13.24
C SER A 113 -2.78 0.41 13.58
N ALA A 114 -3.96 0.69 13.02
CA ALA A 114 -4.81 1.75 13.54
C ALA A 114 -5.24 1.33 14.96
N ASN A 115 -4.89 2.12 15.97
CA ASN A 115 -5.29 1.86 17.35
C ASN A 115 -6.82 2.09 17.49
N THR A 116 -7.59 1.12 17.02
CA THR A 116 -9.06 1.13 17.00
C THR A 116 -9.65 0.74 18.35
N ARG A 117 -8.84 0.19 19.27
CA ARG A 117 -9.31 -0.28 20.58
C ARG A 117 -9.66 0.86 21.53
N ASP A 118 -9.06 2.03 21.38
CA ASP A 118 -9.44 3.21 22.16
C ASP A 118 -10.65 3.95 21.58
N SER A 119 -10.98 3.71 20.30
CA SER A 119 -12.09 4.40 19.62
C SER A 119 -13.48 3.94 20.06
N HIS A 120 -13.62 2.76 20.66
CA HIS A 120 -14.93 2.22 21.08
C HIS A 120 -15.26 2.51 22.56
N ASN A 121 -14.30 3.02 23.35
CA ASN A 121 -14.52 3.37 24.76
C ASN A 121 -14.43 4.87 25.04
N GLN A 122 -14.04 5.67 24.04
CA GLN A 122 -13.93 7.11 24.17
C GLN A 122 -15.22 7.76 23.65
N ARG A 123 -16.17 7.91 24.58
CA ARG A 123 -17.30 8.84 24.49
C ARG A 123 -16.76 10.21 24.06
N ASP A 124 -17.21 10.67 22.90
CA ASP A 124 -17.52 12.05 22.49
C ASP A 124 -16.50 13.19 22.71
N ASP A 125 -15.31 12.94 23.26
CA ASP A 125 -14.28 13.94 23.51
C ASP A 125 -13.08 13.73 22.56
N GLU A 126 -13.09 14.48 21.45
CA GLU A 126 -11.93 14.93 20.66
C GLU A 126 -10.70 14.00 20.63
N PRO A 127 -10.77 12.85 19.92
CA PRO A 127 -9.66 11.89 19.82
C PRO A 127 -8.41 12.49 19.16
N LEU A 128 -8.58 13.55 18.37
CA LEU A 128 -7.48 14.26 17.71
C LEU A 128 -6.71 15.16 18.68
N LEU A 129 -7.37 15.87 19.60
CA LEU A 129 -6.69 16.65 20.65
C LEU A 129 -5.90 15.76 21.60
N LYS A 130 -6.46 14.61 21.99
CA LYS A 130 -5.76 13.67 22.87
C LYS A 130 -4.52 13.09 22.19
N MET A 131 -4.64 12.76 20.90
CA MET A 131 -3.50 12.33 20.09
C MET A 131 -2.44 13.42 19.92
N GLU A 132 -2.84 14.69 19.82
CA GLU A 132 -1.92 15.81 19.80
C GLU A 132 -1.17 15.97 21.12
N LEU A 133 -1.86 15.88 22.26
CA LEU A 133 -1.26 16.04 23.58
C LEU A 133 -0.23 14.94 23.91
N ASP A 134 -0.48 13.72 23.44
CA ASP A 134 0.38 12.56 23.69
C ASP A 134 1.56 12.45 22.69
N ASN A 135 1.60 13.28 21.62
CA ASN A 135 2.65 13.19 20.61
C ASN A 135 3.49 14.48 20.51
N PRO A 136 4.77 14.47 20.94
CA PRO A 136 5.62 15.65 20.92
C PRO A 136 5.86 16.19 19.49
N ALA A 137 5.73 15.34 18.46
CA ALA A 137 5.79 15.75 17.07
C ALA A 137 4.58 16.60 16.65
N LEU A 138 3.38 16.30 17.16
CA LEU A 138 2.20 17.12 16.88
C LEU A 138 2.23 18.43 17.68
N LEU A 139 2.65 18.40 18.95
CA LEU A 139 2.83 19.60 19.78
C LEU A 139 3.85 20.60 19.20
N THR A 140 4.88 20.11 18.52
CA THR A 140 5.85 20.95 17.79
C THR A 140 5.34 21.44 16.44
N GLY A 141 4.08 21.14 16.10
CA GLY A 141 3.41 21.58 14.89
C GLY A 141 3.69 20.72 13.65
N ASN A 142 4.22 19.51 13.81
CA ASN A 142 4.46 18.59 12.70
C ASN A 142 3.23 17.75 12.34
N TRP A 143 2.16 18.44 11.96
CA TRP A 143 0.89 17.87 11.50
C TRP A 143 1.01 17.03 10.22
N SER A 144 2.15 17.14 9.51
CA SER A 144 2.43 16.37 8.31
C SER A 144 2.53 14.86 8.57
N GLN A 145 2.68 14.44 9.83
CA GLN A 145 2.71 13.03 10.24
C GLN A 145 1.31 12.48 10.55
N LEU A 146 0.31 13.32 10.80
CA LEU A 146 -1.05 12.81 11.04
C LEU A 146 -1.60 12.15 9.76
N CYS A 147 -2.10 10.93 9.87
CA CYS A 147 -2.88 10.28 8.84
C CYS A 147 -4.36 10.38 9.23
N ILE A 148 -5.12 11.17 8.47
CA ILE A 148 -6.53 11.41 8.73
C ILE A 148 -7.37 10.14 8.47
N THR A 149 -7.03 9.40 7.41
CA THR A 149 -7.73 8.16 7.03
C THR A 149 -7.59 7.07 8.09
N CYS A 150 -6.36 6.81 8.55
CA CYS A 150 -6.09 5.77 9.54
C CYS A 150 -6.22 6.26 10.99
N LYS A 151 -6.37 7.58 11.20
CA LYS A 151 -6.41 8.25 12.52
C LYS A 151 -5.21 7.89 13.40
N ILE A 152 -4.01 7.93 12.81
CA ILE A 152 -2.74 7.67 13.52
C ILE A 152 -1.73 8.79 13.28
N VAL A 153 -0.82 9.01 14.22
CA VAL A 153 0.43 9.72 13.98
C VAL A 153 1.39 8.73 13.33
N ARG A 154 1.77 9.03 12.08
CA ARG A 154 2.68 8.21 11.30
C ARG A 154 4.08 8.24 11.90
N PRO A 155 4.69 7.07 12.20
CA PRO A 155 6.12 6.98 12.45
C PRO A 155 6.94 7.62 11.32
N VAL A 156 8.16 8.02 11.65
CA VAL A 156 9.09 8.63 10.68
C VAL A 156 9.23 7.73 9.44
N ARG A 157 9.20 8.34 8.25
CA ARG A 157 9.22 7.68 6.93
C ARG A 157 8.01 6.78 6.59
N SER A 158 6.95 6.74 7.39
CA SER A 158 5.73 6.02 7.00
C SER A 158 4.77 6.88 6.16
N LYS A 159 4.02 6.23 5.26
CA LYS A 159 3.02 6.89 4.40
C LYS A 159 1.74 6.05 4.32
N HIS A 160 0.63 6.69 3.97
CA HIS A 160 -0.64 6.02 3.70
C HIS A 160 -0.69 5.56 2.25
N CYS A 161 -0.96 4.28 2.02
CA CYS A 161 -1.24 3.76 0.69
C CYS A 161 -2.75 3.74 0.47
N SER A 162 -3.24 4.57 -0.47
CA SER A 162 -4.67 4.63 -0.83
C SER A 162 -5.17 3.38 -1.56
N THR A 163 -4.28 2.56 -2.13
CA THR A 163 -4.68 1.28 -2.75
C THR A 163 -4.95 0.21 -1.70
N CYS A 164 -4.13 0.16 -0.65
CA CYS A 164 -4.28 -0.79 0.46
C CYS A 164 -5.13 -0.24 1.62
N ASP A 165 -5.51 1.05 1.58
CA ASP A 165 -6.21 1.79 2.63
C ASP A 165 -5.56 1.64 4.03
N ARG A 166 -4.22 1.59 4.06
CA ARG A 166 -3.43 1.35 5.27
C ARG A 166 -2.14 2.17 5.26
N CYS A 167 -1.68 2.56 6.44
CA CYS A 167 -0.34 3.12 6.62
C CYS A 167 0.72 2.01 6.65
N VAL A 168 1.85 2.26 5.99
CA VAL A 168 2.97 1.32 5.87
C VAL A 168 4.25 1.98 6.39
N GLU A 169 5.00 1.27 7.23
CA GLU A 169 6.28 1.73 7.77
C GLU A 169 7.36 1.76 6.69
N GLN A 170 8.18 2.83 6.66
CA GLN A 170 9.19 3.07 5.62
C GLN A 170 8.66 2.85 4.20
N PHE A 171 7.43 3.32 3.94
CA PHE A 171 6.77 3.11 2.66
C PHE A 171 7.59 3.69 1.50
N ASP A 172 7.84 2.85 0.51
CA ASP A 172 8.40 3.23 -0.78
C ASP A 172 7.28 3.45 -1.80
N HIS A 173 6.65 2.36 -2.24
CA HIS A 173 5.57 2.39 -3.22
C HIS A 173 4.58 1.23 -3.07
N HIS A 174 3.44 1.34 -3.75
CA HIS A 174 2.54 0.21 -3.99
C HIS A 174 2.87 -0.38 -5.36
N CYS A 175 3.17 -1.67 -5.42
CA CYS A 175 3.57 -2.34 -6.65
C CYS A 175 2.40 -3.21 -7.18
N PRO A 176 1.77 -2.85 -8.32
CA PRO A 176 0.68 -3.63 -8.89
C PRO A 176 1.10 -5.05 -9.27
N TRP A 177 2.36 -5.22 -9.70
CA TRP A 177 2.92 -6.50 -10.16
C TRP A 177 2.99 -7.56 -9.07
N VAL A 178 3.40 -7.19 -7.85
CA VAL A 178 3.34 -8.08 -6.68
C VAL A 178 2.05 -7.92 -5.90
N SER A 179 1.20 -6.96 -6.28
CA SER A 179 -0.09 -6.68 -5.65
C SER A 179 0.03 -6.40 -4.16
N ASN A 180 1.11 -5.72 -3.79
CA ASN A 180 1.48 -5.49 -2.40
C ASN A 180 2.26 -4.17 -2.28
N CYS A 181 2.31 -3.61 -1.08
CA CYS A 181 3.21 -2.48 -0.80
C CYS A 181 4.65 -2.95 -0.66
N VAL A 182 5.58 -2.05 -0.97
CA VAL A 182 7.00 -2.18 -0.66
C VAL A 182 7.31 -1.21 0.47
N GLY A 183 7.78 -1.75 1.59
CA GLY A 183 8.05 -1.02 2.82
C GLY A 183 9.02 -1.80 3.69
N LYS A 184 9.18 -1.42 4.94
CA LYS A 184 10.16 -2.02 5.88
C LYS A 184 10.04 -3.55 5.99
N GLY A 185 8.81 -4.07 5.93
CA GLY A 185 8.54 -5.48 6.14
C GLY A 185 8.84 -6.35 4.93
N LEU A 186 9.02 -5.77 3.73
CA LEU A 186 9.32 -6.53 2.51
C LEU A 186 10.81 -6.79 2.33
#